data_AF-A0A368UV24-F1
#
_entry.id   AF-A0A368UV24-F1
#
_cell.length_a   1.000
_cell.length_b   1.000
_cell.length_c   1.000
_cell.angle_alpha   90.00
_cell.angle_beta   90.00
_cell.angle_gamma   90.00
#
_symmetry.space_group_name_H-M   'P 1'
#
loop_
_entity.id
_entity.type
_entity.pdbx_description
1 polymer ?
#
loop_
_entity_poly.entity_id
_entity_poly.type
_entity_poly.pdbx_seq_one_letter_code
_entity_poly.pdbx_strand_id
1 'polypeptide(L)'
;MGHDVSPVGNHQLDISSTEVLARDISERFRANVKYGYQDIICCDSEGNNIESTFEVIIQGIIKHPKADKTITLLDENYQLQQMLAKHGDNIYNLPVFAGSEARREEVEEAKRGMCYQFFDRENDVDYGTIFEDTFRDFFNSFDMRWGTYCMAFTDHSYFKQFLGDVTEFRKNVLALYRKVGGSSVAYLDDQGETQYLVHGLYNWETTKRELETHFKEAILYIPEFMNERKPISEEKLPEAFLDDFSDLK
;
A
#
# COMPACT_ATOMS: atom_id res chain seq x y z
N MET A 1 12.25 -11.55 15.28
CA MET A 1 11.94 -10.78 14.05
C MET A 1 11.26 -9.51 14.53
N GLY A 2 11.58 -8.36 13.94
CA GLY A 2 10.99 -7.08 14.35
C GLY A 2 9.66 -6.87 13.64
N HIS A 3 8.71 -6.24 14.33
CA HIS A 3 7.46 -5.75 13.75
C HIS A 3 7.72 -4.40 13.08
N ASP A 4 7.13 -4.19 11.92
CA ASP A 4 7.30 -3.00 11.08
C ASP A 4 6.01 -2.16 11.05
N VAL A 5 6.18 -0.85 10.80
CA VAL A 5 5.06 0.07 10.66
C VAL A 5 4.57 0.05 9.21
N SER A 6 3.36 -0.43 8.98
CA SER A 6 2.73 -0.43 7.66
C SER A 6 1.71 0.70 7.54
N PRO A 7 1.96 1.71 6.70
CA PRO A 7 1.00 2.77 6.44
C PRO A 7 -0.05 2.32 5.42
N VAL A 8 -1.32 2.55 5.75
CA VAL A 8 -2.48 2.32 4.90
C VAL A 8 -3.30 3.60 4.88
N GLY A 9 -3.56 4.17 3.71
CA GLY A 9 -4.37 5.39 3.61
C GLY A 9 -5.25 5.41 2.38
N ASN A 10 -6.25 6.29 2.35
CA ASN A 10 -7.03 6.56 1.14
C ASN A 10 -6.25 7.22 -0.02
N HIS A 11 -6.80 7.22 -1.22
CA HIS A 11 -6.33 8.09 -2.31
C HIS A 11 -7.47 8.58 -3.21
N GLN A 12 -7.15 9.43 -4.18
CA GLN A 12 -8.08 9.91 -5.22
C GLN A 12 -7.53 9.70 -6.62
N LEU A 13 -6.68 8.69 -6.81
CA LEU A 13 -6.17 8.30 -8.11
C LEU A 13 -7.31 7.76 -9.00
N ASP A 14 -7.29 8.09 -10.29
CA ASP A 14 -8.23 7.52 -11.26
C ASP A 14 -7.76 6.13 -11.71
N ILE A 15 -8.37 5.11 -11.12
CA ILE A 15 -8.05 3.70 -11.34
C ILE A 15 -8.93 3.04 -12.42
N SER A 16 -9.69 3.80 -13.21
CA SER A 16 -10.64 3.20 -14.18
C SER A 16 -9.99 2.26 -15.22
N SER A 17 -8.70 2.45 -15.49
CA SER A 17 -7.84 1.50 -16.21
C SER A 17 -6.37 1.81 -15.93
N THR A 18 -5.47 0.87 -16.21
CA THR A 18 -4.03 1.04 -16.04
C THR A 18 -3.46 2.24 -16.82
N GLU A 19 -3.93 2.49 -18.05
CA GLU A 19 -3.50 3.67 -18.82
C GLU A 19 -4.00 4.98 -18.20
N VAL A 20 -5.25 5.01 -17.73
CA VAL A 20 -5.83 6.19 -17.09
C VAL A 20 -5.11 6.50 -15.78
N LEU A 21 -4.82 5.48 -14.98
CA LEU A 21 -4.03 5.60 -13.75
C LEU A 21 -2.61 6.13 -14.06
N ALA A 22 -1.95 5.56 -15.07
CA ALA A 22 -0.63 6.02 -15.49
C ALA A 22 -0.65 7.50 -15.92
N ARG A 23 -1.73 7.96 -16.56
CA ARG A 23 -1.92 9.37 -16.95
C ARG A 23 -2.13 10.27 -15.75
N ASP A 24 -2.98 9.87 -14.80
CA ASP A 24 -3.24 10.64 -13.58
C ASP A 24 -1.96 10.77 -12.73
N ILE A 25 -1.21 9.67 -12.55
CA ILE A 25 0.09 9.67 -11.89
C ILE A 25 1.08 10.60 -12.62
N SER A 26 1.13 10.53 -13.97
CA SER A 26 2.04 11.36 -14.77
C SER A 26 1.84 12.85 -14.53
N GLU A 27 0.59 13.31 -14.43
CA GLU A 27 0.25 14.71 -14.13
C GLU A 27 0.58 15.08 -12.66
N ARG A 28 0.20 14.24 -11.70
CA ARG A 28 0.42 14.49 -10.25
C ARG A 28 1.89 14.52 -9.86
N PHE A 29 2.68 13.61 -10.41
CA PHE A 29 4.11 13.48 -10.12
C PHE A 29 4.99 14.26 -11.10
N ARG A 30 4.40 14.79 -12.18
CA ARG A 30 5.10 15.45 -13.30
C ARG A 30 6.20 14.57 -13.89
N ALA A 31 5.96 13.26 -13.97
CA ALA A 31 6.93 12.27 -14.40
C ALA A 31 6.46 11.52 -15.64
N ASN A 32 7.40 10.91 -16.37
CA ASN A 32 7.01 9.87 -17.33
C ASN A 32 6.53 8.64 -16.55
N VAL A 33 5.56 7.91 -17.09
CA VAL A 33 5.07 6.68 -16.46
C VAL A 33 5.11 5.55 -17.48
N LYS A 34 5.92 4.53 -17.21
CA LYS A 34 5.88 3.24 -17.91
C LYS A 34 4.82 2.39 -17.22
N TYR A 35 3.90 1.81 -17.98
CA TYR A 35 2.89 0.92 -17.41
C TYR A 35 2.86 -0.43 -18.11
N GLY A 36 2.52 -1.47 -17.35
CA GLY A 36 2.54 -2.85 -17.83
C GLY A 36 2.21 -3.83 -16.72
N TYR A 37 2.76 -5.03 -16.81
CA TYR A 37 2.61 -6.10 -15.82
C TYR A 37 3.89 -6.94 -15.76
N GLN A 38 4.01 -7.79 -14.73
CA GLN A 38 5.08 -8.77 -14.66
C GLN A 38 4.53 -10.15 -15.07
N ASP A 39 5.28 -10.88 -15.91
CA ASP A 39 4.93 -12.23 -16.30
C ASP A 39 5.23 -13.23 -15.17
N ILE A 40 4.31 -13.37 -14.21
CA ILE A 40 4.48 -14.19 -12.99
C ILE A 40 3.56 -15.42 -12.96
N ILE A 41 2.55 -15.46 -13.83
CA ILE A 41 1.65 -16.60 -13.89
C ILE A 41 2.29 -17.69 -14.77
N CYS A 42 2.70 -18.78 -14.13
CA CYS A 42 3.33 -19.95 -14.74
C CYS A 42 2.34 -20.80 -15.58
N CYS A 43 1.49 -20.19 -16.40
CA CYS A 43 0.61 -20.93 -17.30
C CYS A 43 0.37 -20.26 -18.65
N ASP A 44 0.10 -21.07 -19.66
CA ASP A 44 -0.40 -20.59 -20.94
C ASP A 44 -1.87 -20.16 -20.85
N SER A 45 -2.42 -19.66 -21.95
CA SER A 45 -3.82 -19.22 -21.98
C SER A 45 -4.86 -20.34 -21.78
N GLU A 46 -4.46 -21.61 -21.85
CA GLU A 46 -5.31 -22.78 -21.55
C GLU A 46 -5.08 -23.29 -20.12
N GLY A 47 -4.25 -22.60 -19.33
CA GLY A 47 -3.94 -22.98 -17.94
C GLY A 47 -2.99 -24.16 -17.81
N ASN A 48 -2.30 -24.55 -18.90
CA ASN A 48 -1.23 -25.54 -18.82
C ASN A 48 0.01 -24.89 -18.21
N ASN A 49 0.70 -25.62 -17.35
CA ASN A 49 1.91 -25.11 -16.70
C ASN A 49 3.00 -24.79 -17.73
N ILE A 50 3.48 -23.55 -17.70
CA ILE A 50 4.67 -23.08 -18.44
C ILE A 50 5.62 -22.38 -17.47
N GLU A 51 6.88 -22.27 -17.83
CA GLU A 51 7.83 -21.48 -17.06
C GLU A 51 7.53 -19.99 -17.23
N SER A 52 7.38 -19.27 -16.12
CA SER A 52 7.27 -17.82 -16.10
C SER A 52 8.64 -17.21 -16.43
N THR A 53 8.64 -16.15 -17.23
CA THR A 53 9.87 -15.41 -17.56
C THR A 53 10.28 -14.44 -16.45
N PHE A 54 9.36 -14.10 -15.55
CA PHE A 54 9.47 -13.03 -14.55
C PHE A 54 9.80 -11.65 -15.16
N GLU A 55 9.68 -11.51 -16.49
CA GLU A 55 9.98 -10.28 -17.20
C GLU A 55 8.87 -9.26 -17.00
N VAL A 56 9.28 -7.99 -16.97
CA VAL A 56 8.34 -6.87 -16.98
C VAL A 56 7.94 -6.58 -18.42
N ILE A 57 6.65 -6.75 -18.72
CA ILE A 57 6.07 -6.49 -20.03
C ILE A 57 5.48 -5.07 -20.04
N ILE A 58 6.16 -4.14 -20.72
CA ILE A 58 5.71 -2.76 -20.86
C ILE A 58 4.68 -2.66 -21.99
N GLN A 59 3.49 -2.19 -21.63
CA GLN A 59 2.38 -2.00 -22.57
C GLN A 59 2.38 -0.60 -23.17
N GLY A 60 2.87 0.39 -22.42
CA GLY A 60 2.92 1.76 -22.90
C GLY A 60 3.72 2.69 -22.00
N ILE A 61 3.87 3.93 -22.48
CA ILE A 61 4.55 5.00 -21.75
C ILE A 61 3.75 6.28 -21.89
N ILE A 62 3.34 6.86 -20.77
CA ILE A 62 2.83 8.23 -20.71
C ILE A 62 4.03 9.18 -20.54
N LYS A 63 4.14 10.16 -21.43
CA LYS A 63 5.19 11.18 -21.39
C LYS A 63 4.66 12.48 -20.81
N HIS A 64 5.37 13.04 -19.84
CA HIS A 64 5.07 14.36 -19.30
C HIS A 64 6.11 15.38 -19.79
N PRO A 65 5.70 16.54 -20.33
CA PRO A 65 6.62 17.50 -20.96
C PRO A 65 7.66 18.11 -20.01
N LYS A 66 7.44 18.01 -18.69
CA LYS A 66 8.37 18.48 -17.65
C LYS A 66 8.98 17.35 -16.82
N ALA A 67 8.93 16.11 -17.32
CA ALA A 67 9.49 14.97 -16.61
C ALA A 67 11.01 15.04 -16.51
N ASP A 68 11.51 14.94 -15.29
CA ASP A 68 12.91 14.72 -14.95
C ASP A 68 13.20 13.25 -14.59
N LYS A 69 12.16 12.45 -14.38
CA LYS A 69 12.24 11.03 -14.02
C LYS A 69 11.18 10.17 -14.70
N THR A 70 11.35 8.85 -14.61
CA THR A 70 10.41 7.86 -15.11
C THR A 70 9.99 6.90 -14.00
N ILE A 71 8.69 6.85 -13.72
CA ILE A 71 8.10 5.95 -12.75
C ILE A 71 7.54 4.73 -13.49
N THR A 72 7.51 3.58 -12.81
CA THR A 72 6.94 2.33 -13.30
C THR A 72 5.68 1.99 -12.51
N LEU A 73 4.65 1.58 -13.23
CA LEU A 73 3.36 1.14 -12.70
C LEU A 73 3.08 -0.27 -13.24
N LEU A 74 3.06 -1.28 -12.38
CA LEU A 74 2.80 -2.66 -12.79
C LEU A 74 1.47 -3.13 -12.22
N ASP A 75 0.58 -3.59 -13.09
CA ASP A 75 -0.65 -4.27 -12.73
C ASP A 75 -0.35 -5.71 -12.34
N GLU A 76 -0.49 -6.03 -11.05
CA GLU A 76 -0.16 -7.34 -10.50
C GLU A 76 -1.20 -8.39 -10.89
N ASN A 77 -2.44 -7.98 -11.12
CA ASN A 77 -3.56 -8.87 -11.40
C ASN A 77 -3.81 -9.06 -12.90
N TYR A 78 -3.08 -8.35 -13.77
CA TYR A 78 -3.32 -8.32 -15.21
C TYR A 78 -3.48 -9.70 -15.85
N GLN A 79 -2.53 -10.61 -15.64
CA GLN A 79 -2.58 -11.95 -16.25
C GLN A 79 -3.75 -12.78 -15.72
N LEU A 80 -4.03 -12.71 -14.42
CA LEU A 80 -5.17 -13.40 -13.81
C LEU A 80 -6.50 -12.84 -14.31
N GLN A 81 -6.60 -11.52 -14.48
CA GLN A 81 -7.77 -10.88 -15.07
C GLN A 81 -8.00 -11.31 -16.52
N GLN A 82 -6.93 -11.48 -17.32
CA GLN A 82 -7.06 -12.05 -18.67
C GLN A 82 -7.58 -13.49 -18.64
N MET A 83 -7.09 -14.32 -17.71
CA MET A 83 -7.54 -15.69 -17.54
C MET A 83 -8.99 -15.76 -17.07
N LEU A 84 -9.39 -14.90 -16.12
CA LEU A 84 -10.77 -14.75 -15.66
C LEU A 84 -11.70 -14.31 -16.77
N ALA A 85 -11.28 -13.36 -17.62
CA ALA A 85 -12.06 -12.92 -18.77
C ALA A 85 -12.27 -14.05 -19.79
N LYS A 86 -11.29 -14.94 -19.97
CA LYS A 86 -11.36 -16.07 -20.92
C LYS A 86 -12.17 -17.25 -20.37
N HIS A 87 -11.95 -17.63 -19.12
CA HIS A 87 -12.46 -18.89 -18.55
C HIS A 87 -13.62 -18.69 -17.58
N GLY A 88 -13.84 -17.48 -17.07
CA GLY A 88 -14.77 -17.21 -15.97
C GLY A 88 -14.45 -18.07 -14.75
N ASP A 89 -15.49 -18.57 -14.07
CA ASP A 89 -15.32 -19.46 -12.92
C ASP A 89 -14.73 -20.84 -13.27
N ASN A 90 -14.60 -21.19 -14.56
CA ASN A 90 -13.89 -22.43 -14.93
C ASN A 90 -12.38 -22.33 -14.69
N ILE A 91 -11.85 -21.13 -14.39
CA ILE A 91 -10.43 -20.93 -14.07
C ILE A 91 -9.94 -21.88 -12.96
N TYR A 92 -10.77 -22.19 -11.95
CA TYR A 92 -10.39 -23.08 -10.85
C TYR A 92 -10.23 -24.55 -11.26
N ASN A 93 -10.74 -24.92 -12.43
CA ASN A 93 -10.61 -26.28 -12.97
C ASN A 93 -9.36 -26.43 -13.87
N LEU A 94 -8.67 -25.33 -14.18
CA LEU A 94 -7.48 -25.37 -15.02
C LEU A 94 -6.30 -26.00 -14.26
N PRO A 95 -5.38 -26.69 -14.96
CA PRO A 95 -4.29 -27.44 -14.33
C PRO A 95 -3.45 -26.65 -13.32
N VAL A 96 -3.12 -25.39 -13.60
CA VAL A 96 -2.30 -24.55 -12.72
C VAL A 96 -3.03 -24.10 -11.44
N PHE A 97 -4.37 -24.02 -11.46
CA PHE A 97 -5.19 -23.58 -10.34
C PHE A 97 -5.83 -24.74 -9.57
N ALA A 98 -5.90 -25.93 -10.18
CA ALA A 98 -6.55 -27.10 -9.63
C ALA A 98 -5.84 -27.57 -8.35
N GLY A 99 -6.54 -27.49 -7.21
CA GLY A 99 -6.09 -28.02 -5.92
C GLY A 99 -5.08 -27.16 -5.16
N SER A 100 -4.82 -25.92 -5.60
CA SER A 100 -3.97 -24.96 -4.88
C SER A 100 -4.81 -23.89 -4.19
N GLU A 101 -4.75 -23.83 -2.85
CA GLU A 101 -5.45 -22.82 -2.06
C GLU A 101 -4.86 -21.42 -2.27
N ALA A 102 -3.53 -21.30 -2.28
CA ALA A 102 -2.84 -20.03 -2.56
C ALA A 102 -3.24 -19.45 -3.93
N ARG A 103 -3.30 -20.29 -4.98
CA ARG A 103 -3.74 -19.83 -6.31
C ARG A 103 -5.23 -19.45 -6.35
N ARG A 104 -6.06 -20.03 -5.48
CA ARG A 104 -7.46 -19.59 -5.34
C ARG A 104 -7.53 -18.21 -4.72
N GLU A 105 -6.73 -17.95 -3.69
CA GLU A 105 -6.66 -16.63 -3.05
C GLU A 105 -6.24 -15.55 -4.04
N GLU A 106 -5.21 -15.79 -4.86
CA GLU A 106 -4.78 -14.88 -5.93
C GLU A 106 -5.92 -14.60 -6.95
N VAL A 107 -6.70 -15.62 -7.31
CA VAL A 107 -7.84 -15.45 -8.21
C VAL A 107 -8.96 -14.63 -7.54
N GLU A 108 -9.25 -14.88 -6.26
CA GLU A 108 -10.22 -14.09 -5.50
C GLU A 108 -9.79 -12.64 -5.35
N GLU A 109 -8.50 -12.39 -5.16
CA GLU A 109 -7.90 -11.06 -5.17
C GLU A 109 -8.10 -10.36 -6.51
N ALA A 110 -7.73 -11.03 -7.62
CA ALA A 110 -7.91 -10.49 -8.97
C ALA A 110 -9.38 -10.22 -9.32
N LYS A 111 -10.33 -10.97 -8.72
CA LYS A 111 -11.77 -10.71 -8.84
C LYS A 111 -12.24 -9.49 -8.07
N ARG A 112 -11.62 -9.19 -6.92
CA ARG A 112 -12.03 -8.09 -6.02
C ARG A 112 -11.60 -6.73 -6.53
N GLY A 113 -10.52 -6.66 -7.30
CA GLY A 113 -10.15 -5.39 -7.91
C GLY A 113 -8.74 -5.35 -8.47
N MET A 114 -8.24 -4.12 -8.51
CA MET A 114 -6.95 -3.79 -9.08
C MET A 114 -5.91 -3.69 -7.98
N CYS A 115 -4.70 -4.13 -8.30
CA CYS A 115 -3.52 -4.02 -7.46
C CYS A 115 -2.36 -3.58 -8.33
N TYR A 116 -1.70 -2.47 -7.95
CA TYR A 116 -0.60 -1.92 -8.72
C TYR A 116 0.64 -1.68 -7.85
N GLN A 117 1.78 -2.21 -8.28
CA GLN A 117 3.08 -1.76 -7.78
C GLN A 117 3.46 -0.42 -8.39
N PHE A 118 3.93 0.51 -7.55
CA PHE A 118 4.27 1.86 -7.96
C PHE A 118 5.67 2.24 -7.48
N PHE A 119 6.64 2.31 -8.39
CA PHE A 119 8.05 2.49 -8.03
C PHE A 119 8.89 3.20 -9.10
N ASP A 120 9.97 3.85 -8.68
CA ASP A 120 11.00 4.44 -9.52
C ASP A 120 12.28 3.62 -9.42
N ARG A 121 12.49 2.76 -10.42
CA ARG A 121 13.63 1.83 -10.47
C ARG A 121 14.97 2.54 -10.67
N GLU A 122 14.99 3.68 -11.36
CA GLU A 122 16.25 4.38 -11.65
C GLU A 122 16.82 5.07 -10.41
N ASN A 123 15.93 5.50 -9.50
CA ASN A 123 16.29 6.16 -8.25
C ASN A 123 16.16 5.27 -7.02
N ASP A 124 15.86 3.97 -7.19
CA ASP A 124 15.67 2.99 -6.11
C ASP A 124 14.62 3.44 -5.07
N VAL A 125 13.48 3.91 -5.56
CA VAL A 125 12.36 4.36 -4.72
C VAL A 125 11.16 3.47 -4.94
N ASP A 126 10.79 2.71 -3.92
CA ASP A 126 9.46 2.10 -3.83
C ASP A 126 8.48 3.10 -3.24
N TYR A 127 7.46 3.48 -4.03
CA TYR A 127 6.43 4.37 -3.52
C TYR A 127 5.31 3.61 -2.81
N GLY A 128 5.16 2.30 -3.00
CA GLY A 128 4.10 1.48 -2.39
C GLY A 128 3.12 0.86 -3.39
N THR A 129 2.00 0.37 -2.87
CA THR A 129 1.00 -0.40 -3.63
C THR A 129 -0.34 0.33 -3.66
N ILE A 130 -0.94 0.41 -4.86
CA ILE A 130 -2.24 1.06 -5.09
C ILE A 130 -3.31 -0.02 -5.24
N PHE A 131 -4.33 0.04 -4.39
CA PHE A 131 -5.55 -0.76 -4.46
C PHE A 131 -6.74 0.12 -4.84
N GLU A 132 -7.96 -0.41 -4.80
CA GLU A 132 -9.19 0.29 -5.21
C GLU A 132 -9.29 1.75 -4.68
N ASP A 133 -9.30 1.95 -3.37
CA ASP A 133 -9.32 3.28 -2.76
C ASP A 133 -8.21 3.47 -1.71
N THR A 134 -7.32 2.49 -1.55
CA THR A 134 -6.21 2.54 -0.60
C THR A 134 -4.85 2.57 -1.28
N PHE A 135 -3.94 3.34 -0.70
CA PHE A 135 -2.52 3.34 -0.99
C PHE A 135 -1.80 2.78 0.23
N ARG A 136 -0.94 1.79 0.03
CA ARG A 136 -0.38 0.97 1.10
C ARG A 136 1.12 0.85 0.98
N ASP A 137 1.75 0.50 2.10
CA ASP A 137 3.15 0.11 2.15
C ASP A 137 4.11 1.16 1.56
N PHE A 138 3.65 2.41 1.55
CA PHE A 138 4.40 3.52 0.99
C PHE A 138 5.43 3.99 2.01
N PHE A 139 6.66 4.23 1.56
CA PHE A 139 7.81 4.47 2.44
C PHE A 139 8.15 3.30 3.39
N ASN A 140 7.80 2.05 3.05
CA ASN A 140 8.23 0.85 3.80
C ASN A 140 9.76 0.63 3.80
N SER A 141 10.53 1.41 3.03
CA SER A 141 11.99 1.35 2.98
C SER A 141 12.70 2.06 4.16
N PHE A 142 11.97 2.49 5.20
CA PHE A 142 12.55 3.15 6.37
C PHE A 142 12.46 2.30 7.66
N ASP A 143 13.55 2.31 8.44
CA ASP A 143 13.85 1.51 9.65
C ASP A 143 12.89 1.64 10.85
N MET A 144 11.70 2.22 10.70
CA MET A 144 10.84 2.50 11.85
C MET A 144 10.07 1.26 12.28
N ARG A 145 10.69 0.50 13.19
CA ARG A 145 10.08 -0.64 13.87
C ARG A 145 8.87 -0.18 14.70
N TRP A 146 7.84 -1.00 14.75
CA TRP A 146 6.60 -0.73 15.50
C TRP A 146 6.87 -0.32 16.95
N GLY A 147 7.74 -1.05 17.65
CA GLY A 147 8.11 -0.72 19.04
C GLY A 147 8.73 0.68 19.19
N THR A 148 9.61 1.08 18.27
CA THR A 148 10.22 2.42 18.27
C THR A 148 9.19 3.49 17.93
N TYR A 149 8.27 3.20 17.01
CA TYR A 149 7.16 4.08 16.68
C TYR A 149 6.28 4.33 17.91
N CYS A 150 5.89 3.28 18.65
CA CYS A 150 5.09 3.42 19.87
C CYS A 150 5.81 4.22 20.96
N MET A 151 7.13 4.02 21.14
CA MET A 151 7.93 4.79 22.11
C MET A 151 7.97 6.29 21.83
N ALA A 152 7.67 6.73 20.60
CA ALA A 152 7.51 8.14 20.27
C ALA A 152 6.28 8.79 20.90
N PHE A 153 5.37 8.00 21.48
CA PHE A 153 4.12 8.47 22.08
C PHE A 153 4.00 8.14 23.57
N THR A 154 4.92 7.33 24.12
CA THR A 154 4.90 6.92 25.53
C THR A 154 5.83 7.76 26.40
N ASP A 155 5.79 7.53 27.72
CA ASP A 155 6.63 8.17 28.73
C ASP A 155 8.07 7.66 28.77
N HIS A 156 8.51 7.01 27.69
CA HIS A 156 9.84 6.46 27.52
C HIS A 156 10.94 7.51 27.61
N SER A 157 12.09 7.13 28.17
CA SER A 157 13.22 8.03 28.42
C SER A 157 13.74 8.75 27.16
N TYR A 158 13.58 8.13 25.98
CA TYR A 158 13.97 8.70 24.68
C TYR A 158 12.81 9.31 23.88
N PHE A 159 11.63 9.50 24.50
CA PHE A 159 10.41 10.04 23.88
C PHE A 159 10.67 11.22 22.93
N LYS A 160 11.43 12.23 23.37
CA LYS A 160 11.69 13.44 22.55
C LYS A 160 12.45 13.16 21.27
N GLN A 161 13.37 12.20 21.28
CA GLN A 161 14.15 11.83 20.10
C GLN A 161 13.24 11.09 19.13
N PHE A 162 12.56 10.04 19.59
CA PHE A 162 11.66 9.24 18.77
C PHE A 162 10.49 10.07 18.20
N LEU A 163 9.95 11.01 18.97
CA LEU A 163 8.94 11.94 18.47
C LEU A 163 9.46 12.82 17.35
N GLY A 164 10.75 13.21 17.40
CA GLY A 164 11.42 13.93 16.32
C GLY A 164 11.48 13.10 15.04
N ASP A 165 11.92 11.85 15.15
CA ASP A 165 12.05 10.91 14.04
C ASP A 165 10.68 10.61 13.41
N VAL A 166 9.65 10.32 14.22
CA VAL A 166 8.27 10.14 13.77
C VAL A 166 7.73 11.40 13.09
N THR A 167 8.05 12.59 13.60
CA THR A 167 7.61 13.85 12.97
C THR A 167 8.22 14.05 11.58
N GLU A 168 9.48 13.68 11.38
CA GLU A 168 10.14 13.75 10.07
C GLU A 168 9.53 12.74 9.10
N PHE A 169 9.35 11.49 9.55
CA PHE A 169 8.66 10.47 8.78
C PHE A 169 7.26 10.91 8.33
N ARG A 170 6.44 11.43 9.24
CA ARG A 170 5.09 11.95 8.93
C ARG A 170 5.12 13.05 7.87
N LYS A 171 6.13 13.93 7.87
CA LYS A 171 6.29 14.96 6.83
C LYS A 171 6.60 14.34 5.46
N ASN A 172 7.42 13.30 5.41
CA ASN A 172 7.74 12.59 4.17
C ASN A 172 6.51 11.87 3.62
N VAL A 173 5.79 11.16 4.49
CA VAL A 173 4.48 10.57 4.19
C VAL A 173 3.55 11.62 3.59
N LEU A 174 3.31 12.72 4.29
CA LEU A 174 2.41 13.80 3.83
C LEU A 174 2.80 14.35 2.45
N ALA A 175 4.10 14.49 2.18
CA ALA A 175 4.61 15.03 0.92
C ALA A 175 4.30 14.12 -0.29
N LEU A 176 4.39 12.80 -0.12
CA LEU A 176 3.96 11.83 -1.14
C LEU A 176 2.44 11.77 -1.23
N TYR A 177 1.81 11.67 -0.08
CA TYR A 177 0.40 11.30 0.05
C TYR A 177 -0.55 12.38 -0.48
N ARG A 178 -0.16 13.66 -0.35
CA ARG A 178 -0.85 14.77 -1.02
C ARG A 178 -0.86 14.64 -2.54
N LYS A 179 0.16 14.03 -3.16
CA LYS A 179 0.22 13.87 -4.63
C LYS A 179 -0.85 12.90 -5.12
N VAL A 180 -1.08 11.82 -4.38
CA VAL A 180 -2.13 10.83 -4.68
C VAL A 180 -3.53 11.29 -4.25
N GLY A 181 -3.65 12.51 -3.67
CA GLY A 181 -4.91 13.07 -3.20
C GLY A 181 -5.44 12.44 -1.91
N GLY A 182 -4.59 11.73 -1.17
CA GLY A 182 -4.93 11.14 0.11
C GLY A 182 -5.09 12.21 1.20
N SER A 183 -5.86 11.87 2.24
CA SER A 183 -6.20 12.78 3.34
C SER A 183 -5.98 12.20 4.73
N SER A 184 -5.96 10.88 4.87
CA SER A 184 -5.82 10.24 6.17
C SER A 184 -5.10 8.90 6.08
N VAL A 185 -4.16 8.66 6.99
CA VAL A 185 -3.36 7.43 7.05
C VAL A 185 -3.60 6.75 8.39
N ALA A 186 -3.72 5.42 8.35
CA ALA A 186 -3.57 4.53 9.48
C ALA A 186 -2.17 3.92 9.45
N TYR A 187 -1.43 3.98 10.55
CA TYR A 187 -0.18 3.25 10.73
C TYR A 187 -0.45 2.03 11.60
N LEU A 188 -0.15 0.84 11.06
CA LEU A 188 -0.54 -0.45 11.61
C LEU A 188 0.69 -1.33 11.85
N ASP A 189 0.54 -2.33 12.72
CA ASP A 189 1.56 -3.35 12.99
C ASP A 189 1.41 -4.48 11.97
N ASP A 190 2.46 -4.76 11.19
CA ASP A 190 2.47 -5.80 10.16
C ASP A 190 2.43 -7.23 10.71
N GLN A 191 2.66 -7.42 12.01
CA GLN A 191 2.74 -8.71 12.70
C GLN A 191 1.88 -8.77 13.98
N GLY A 192 1.25 -7.66 14.36
CA GLY A 192 0.39 -7.54 15.55
C GLY A 192 -1.08 -7.91 15.29
N GLU A 193 -1.97 -7.45 16.17
CA GLU A 193 -3.41 -7.72 16.07
C GLU A 193 -4.05 -7.04 14.84
N THR A 194 -3.44 -5.96 14.34
CA THR A 194 -3.92 -5.23 13.14
C THR A 194 -3.35 -5.77 11.82
N GLN A 195 -2.50 -6.81 11.84
CA GLN A 195 -1.84 -7.35 10.64
C GLN A 195 -2.82 -7.75 9.52
N TYR A 196 -4.01 -8.22 9.88
CA TYR A 196 -5.01 -8.63 8.90
C TYR A 196 -5.52 -7.44 8.07
N LEU A 197 -5.48 -6.22 8.61
CA LEU A 197 -5.83 -4.99 7.88
C LEU A 197 -4.71 -4.53 6.94
N VAL A 198 -3.46 -4.90 7.24
CA VAL A 198 -2.30 -4.66 6.37
C VAL A 198 -2.34 -5.60 5.17
N HIS A 199 -2.41 -6.90 5.43
CA HIS A 199 -2.31 -7.95 4.41
C HIS A 199 -3.64 -8.28 3.74
N GLY A 200 -4.78 -7.86 4.32
CA GLY A 200 -6.11 -8.10 3.77
C GLY A 200 -6.55 -7.00 2.80
N LEU A 201 -7.37 -7.36 1.80
CA LEU A 201 -7.86 -6.46 0.75
C LEU A 201 -9.03 -5.58 1.20
N TYR A 202 -8.86 -4.84 2.30
CA TYR A 202 -9.83 -3.89 2.82
C TYR A 202 -9.74 -2.52 2.14
N ASN A 203 -10.89 -1.99 1.71
CA ASN A 203 -11.00 -0.60 1.30
C ASN A 203 -10.94 0.34 2.51
N TRP A 204 -10.71 1.64 2.28
CA TRP A 204 -10.43 2.60 3.34
C TRP A 204 -11.57 2.70 4.37
N GLU A 205 -12.81 2.73 3.91
CA GLU A 205 -13.97 2.77 4.80
C GLU A 205 -14.09 1.51 5.67
N THR A 206 -13.76 0.34 5.11
CA THR A 206 -13.75 -0.90 5.88
C THR A 206 -12.62 -0.89 6.90
N THR A 207 -11.41 -0.49 6.52
CA THR A 207 -10.27 -0.39 7.45
C THR A 207 -10.61 0.51 8.65
N LYS A 208 -11.16 1.71 8.40
CA LYS A 208 -11.59 2.60 9.49
C LYS A 208 -12.63 1.97 10.40
N ARG A 209 -13.66 1.35 9.81
CA ARG A 209 -14.73 0.70 10.58
C ARG A 209 -14.20 -0.45 11.45
N GLU A 210 -13.29 -1.26 10.92
CA GLU A 210 -12.66 -2.36 11.65
C GLU A 210 -11.85 -1.82 12.85
N LEU A 211 -11.04 -0.78 12.62
CA LEU A 211 -10.29 -0.09 13.68
C LEU A 211 -11.24 0.46 14.75
N GLU A 212 -12.29 1.20 14.36
CA GLU A 212 -13.26 1.77 15.30
C GLU A 212 -14.09 0.71 16.05
N THR A 213 -14.27 -0.48 15.48
CA THR A 213 -15.07 -1.55 16.09
C THR A 213 -14.25 -2.38 17.06
N HIS A 214 -13.03 -2.72 16.70
CA HIS A 214 -12.21 -3.70 17.42
C HIS A 214 -11.08 -3.05 18.25
N PHE A 215 -10.60 -1.88 17.85
CA PHE A 215 -9.41 -1.25 18.43
C PHE A 215 -9.65 0.14 19.01
N LYS A 216 -10.91 0.58 19.12
CA LYS A 216 -11.29 1.96 19.51
C LYS A 216 -10.50 2.55 20.68
N GLU A 217 -10.31 1.77 21.75
CA GLU A 217 -9.63 2.22 22.98
C GLU A 217 -8.09 2.19 22.87
N ALA A 218 -7.56 1.55 21.83
CA ALA A 218 -6.14 1.40 21.54
C ALA A 218 -5.70 2.18 20.28
N ILE A 219 -6.56 3.03 19.73
CA ILE A 219 -6.21 3.95 18.64
C ILE A 219 -5.63 5.24 19.24
N LEU A 220 -4.47 5.66 18.75
CA LEU A 220 -3.93 7.00 19.01
C LEU A 220 -4.15 7.92 17.80
N TYR A 221 -4.85 9.03 18.02
CA TYR A 221 -4.99 10.10 17.03
C TYR A 221 -3.78 11.03 17.11
N ILE A 222 -2.86 10.92 16.15
CA ILE A 222 -1.57 11.62 16.20
C ILE A 222 -1.75 13.15 16.27
N PRO A 223 -2.59 13.80 15.47
CA PRO A 223 -2.73 15.26 15.53
C PRO A 223 -3.20 15.77 16.89
N GLU A 224 -4.12 15.05 17.55
CA GLU A 224 -4.56 15.37 18.92
C GLU A 224 -3.41 15.23 19.91
N PHE A 225 -2.68 14.13 19.83
CA PHE A 225 -1.47 13.92 20.62
C PHE A 225 -0.45 15.05 20.40
N MET A 226 -0.24 15.48 19.17
CA MET A 226 0.77 16.50 18.83
C MET A 226 0.45 17.89 19.36
N ASN A 227 -0.84 18.17 19.58
CA ASN A 227 -1.31 19.40 20.22
C ASN A 227 -1.07 19.40 21.74
N GLU A 228 -1.31 18.27 22.41
CA GLU A 228 -1.15 18.17 23.86
C GLU A 228 0.28 17.79 24.30
N ARG A 229 0.93 16.96 23.49
CA ARG A 229 2.24 16.31 23.71
C ARG A 229 2.38 15.66 25.07
N LYS A 230 1.28 15.08 25.56
CA LYS A 230 1.26 14.32 26.82
C LYS A 230 1.52 12.86 26.51
N PRO A 231 2.69 12.31 26.87
CA PRO A 231 2.98 10.91 26.64
C PRO A 231 1.98 10.01 27.39
N ILE A 232 1.64 8.88 26.78
CA ILE A 232 0.86 7.82 27.42
C ILE A 232 1.79 6.83 28.15
N SER A 233 1.23 5.96 28.99
CA SER A 233 2.03 4.96 29.70
C SER A 233 2.53 3.87 28.74
N GLU A 234 3.78 3.42 28.91
CA GLU A 234 4.31 2.23 28.22
C GLU A 234 3.48 0.94 28.42
N GLU A 235 2.67 0.85 29.47
CA GLU A 235 1.76 -0.29 29.69
C GLU A 235 0.52 -0.26 28.77
N LYS A 236 0.32 0.84 28.03
CA LYS A 236 -0.84 1.08 27.16
C LYS A 236 -0.37 1.45 25.75
N LEU A 237 0.36 0.54 25.11
CA LEU A 237 0.80 0.75 23.74
C LEU A 237 -0.41 0.80 22.79
N PRO A 238 -0.45 1.76 21.84
CA PRO A 238 -1.48 1.77 20.82
C PRO A 238 -1.35 0.56 19.89
N GLU A 239 -2.47 0.08 19.37
CA GLU A 239 -2.54 -0.98 18.34
C GLU A 239 -2.64 -0.40 16.92
N ALA A 240 -2.99 0.88 16.82
CA ALA A 240 -3.07 1.63 15.58
C ALA A 240 -2.88 3.12 15.84
N PHE A 241 -2.38 3.83 14.83
CA PHE A 241 -2.28 5.28 14.83
C PHE A 241 -3.05 5.88 13.67
N LEU A 242 -3.90 6.88 13.92
CA LEU A 242 -4.61 7.61 12.88
C LEU A 242 -4.05 9.02 12.72
N ASP A 243 -3.89 9.43 11.47
CA ASP A 243 -3.23 10.69 11.12
C ASP A 243 -3.89 11.38 9.92
N ASP A 244 -4.42 12.57 10.15
CA ASP A 244 -4.96 13.47 9.12
C ASP A 244 -4.02 14.65 8.81
N PHE A 245 -2.86 14.68 9.47
CA PHE A 245 -1.81 15.69 9.34
C PHE A 245 -2.27 17.12 9.62
N SER A 246 -3.38 17.31 10.34
CA SER A 246 -3.93 18.64 10.62
C SER A 246 -3.00 19.51 11.47
N ASP A 247 -2.11 18.91 12.25
CA ASP A 247 -1.07 19.56 13.06
C ASP A 247 0.18 19.99 12.26
N LEU A 248 0.38 19.45 11.05
CA LEU A 248 1.56 19.71 10.20
C LEU A 248 1.32 20.79 9.12
N LYS A 249 0.23 21.56 9.23
CA LYS A 249 -0.14 22.61 8.27
C LYS A 249 0.70 23.88 8.39
#